data_AF-A0AA95JIV2-F1
#
_entry.id   AF-A0AA95JIV2-F1
#
_cell.length_a   1.000
_cell.length_b   1.000
_cell.length_c   1.000
_cell.angle_alpha   90.00
_cell.angle_beta   90.00
_cell.angle_gamma   90.00
#
_symmetry.space_group_name_H-M   'P 1'
#
loop_
_entity.id
_entity.type
_entity.pdbx_description
1 polymer ?
#
loop_
_entity_poly.entity_id
_entity_poly.type
_entity_poly.pdbx_seq_one_letter_code
_entity_poly.pdbx_strand_id
1 'polypeptide(L)'
;MRRAVSVTGVIAACIVVLIVIAAPFVFFALFGTQDGDRIAEDRVAATADALRDDLGYEQHKLDAPTLAAQHFESTSTEVIPVAWSGSTNDGDRAIIDVRIRAHVEAHSPSFGNGPANTEGSAERCYRFTLAIATYAQRQDLDCRDLPTEVTPPRATPLPELPADAEDRLARVMQQPPTDDIAARGRTEFADAAISIDATVTAAGVTVVAVGVAVSKDCIVMVRHPDGSVRRESFDRISLEPGEGGCTVALYTAPAL
;
A
#
# COMPACT_ATOMS: atom_id res chain seq x y z
N MET A 1 -17.41 27.21 -75.22
CA MET A 1 -18.36 27.08 -74.08
C MET A 1 -17.61 26.48 -72.89
N ARG A 2 -17.18 27.30 -71.93
CA ARG A 2 -16.54 26.82 -70.69
C ARG A 2 -17.65 26.41 -69.72
N ARG A 3 -17.77 25.11 -69.41
CA ARG A 3 -18.69 24.61 -68.39
C ARG A 3 -18.22 25.14 -67.03
N ALA A 4 -18.92 26.14 -66.51
CA ALA A 4 -18.77 26.56 -65.12
C ALA A 4 -19.24 25.40 -64.24
N VAL A 5 -18.31 24.56 -63.82
CA VAL A 5 -18.58 23.59 -62.75
C VAL A 5 -18.84 24.43 -61.51
N SER A 6 -20.10 24.43 -61.08
CA SER A 6 -20.56 25.07 -59.86
C SER A 6 -19.70 24.56 -58.70
N VAL A 7 -18.84 25.42 -58.15
CA VAL A 7 -17.97 25.13 -56.99
C VAL A 7 -18.78 24.55 -55.83
N THR A 8 -20.03 24.96 -55.70
CA THR A 8 -21.01 24.46 -54.73
C THR A 8 -21.34 22.98 -54.92
N GLY A 9 -21.42 22.50 -56.16
CA GLY A 9 -21.66 21.08 -56.46
C GLY A 9 -20.47 20.18 -56.13
N VAL A 10 -19.24 20.70 -56.30
CA VAL A 10 -18.01 19.97 -55.94
C VAL A 10 -17.87 19.86 -54.42
N ILE A 11 -18.17 20.94 -53.68
CA ILE A 11 -18.14 20.93 -52.21
C ILE A 11 -19.19 19.97 -51.64
N ALA A 12 -20.42 19.99 -52.15
CA ALA A 12 -21.47 19.08 -51.72
C ALA A 12 -21.09 17.61 -51.98
N ALA A 13 -20.52 17.30 -53.14
CA ALA A 13 -20.04 15.96 -53.45
C ALA A 13 -18.90 15.50 -52.52
N CYS A 14 -17.95 16.39 -52.20
CA CYS A 14 -16.86 16.07 -51.27
C CYS A 14 -17.36 15.82 -49.85
N ILE A 15 -18.35 16.58 -49.37
CA ILE A 15 -18.98 16.37 -48.06
C ILE A 15 -19.70 15.02 -48.02
N VAL A 16 -20.46 14.68 -49.05
CA VAL A 16 -21.15 13.39 -49.13
C VAL A 16 -20.15 12.24 -49.14
N VAL A 17 -19.05 12.34 -49.90
CA VAL A 17 -17.99 11.32 -49.92
C VAL A 17 -17.31 11.20 -48.55
N LEU A 18 -17.00 12.32 -47.89
CA LEU A 18 -16.44 12.31 -46.54
C LEU A 18 -17.39 11.67 -45.53
N ILE A 19 -18.69 11.96 -45.60
CA ILE A 19 -19.70 11.33 -44.74
C ILE A 19 -19.81 9.84 -45.04
N VAL A 20 -19.82 9.41 -46.30
CA VAL A 20 -19.91 7.99 -46.67
C VAL A 20 -18.67 7.21 -46.22
N ILE A 21 -17.48 7.83 -46.22
CA ILE A 21 -16.25 7.21 -45.73
C ILE A 21 -16.19 7.23 -44.20
N ALA A 22 -16.57 8.33 -43.55
CA ALA A 22 -16.49 8.48 -42.09
C ALA A 22 -17.62 7.76 -41.35
N ALA A 23 -18.83 7.69 -41.92
CA ALA A 23 -19.99 7.05 -41.31
C ALA A 23 -19.76 5.60 -40.89
N PRO A 24 -19.16 4.69 -41.69
CA PRO A 24 -18.88 3.33 -41.24
C PRO A 24 -17.82 3.29 -40.12
N PHE A 25 -16.81 4.16 -40.13
CA PHE A 25 -15.84 4.25 -39.03
C PHE A 25 -16.47 4.76 -37.73
N VAL A 26 -17.30 5.80 -37.82
CA VAL A 26 -18.05 6.35 -36.69
C VAL A 26 -19.10 5.35 -36.20
N PHE A 27 -19.75 4.61 -37.10
CA PHE A 27 -20.69 3.55 -36.75
C PHE A 27 -19.97 2.38 -36.07
N PHE A 28 -18.82 1.92 -36.56
CA PHE A 28 -18.06 0.86 -35.91
C PHE A 28 -17.44 1.32 -34.59
N ALA A 29 -17.04 2.59 -34.46
CA ALA A 29 -16.56 3.14 -33.20
C ALA A 29 -17.67 3.32 -32.14
N LEU A 30 -18.91 3.60 -32.58
CA LEU A 30 -20.06 3.80 -31.68
C LEU A 30 -20.86 2.52 -31.41
N PHE A 31 -20.85 1.56 -32.33
CA PHE A 31 -21.65 0.32 -32.26
C PHE A 31 -20.82 -0.97 -32.35
N GLY A 32 -19.50 -0.88 -32.50
CA GLY A 32 -18.62 -2.03 -32.47
C GLY A 32 -18.57 -2.63 -31.07
N THR A 33 -18.85 -3.92 -30.98
CA THR A 33 -18.69 -4.68 -29.74
C THR A 33 -17.20 -4.76 -29.41
N GLN A 34 -16.83 -4.30 -28.22
CA GLN A 34 -15.48 -4.44 -27.71
C GLN A 34 -15.20 -5.90 -27.37
N ASP A 35 -13.96 -6.33 -27.63
CA ASP A 35 -13.48 -7.65 -27.27
C ASP A 35 -13.26 -7.74 -25.74
N GLY A 36 -14.07 -8.56 -25.08
CA GLY A 36 -14.00 -8.81 -23.65
C GLY A 36 -12.65 -9.35 -23.19
N ASP A 37 -11.96 -10.15 -24.01
CA ASP A 37 -10.65 -10.70 -23.67
C ASP A 37 -9.61 -9.57 -23.61
N ARG A 38 -9.65 -8.65 -24.56
CA ARG A 38 -8.79 -7.46 -24.56
C ARG A 38 -9.06 -6.56 -23.34
N ILE A 39 -10.33 -6.38 -22.97
CA ILE A 39 -10.69 -5.64 -21.75
C ILE A 39 -10.16 -6.35 -20.51
N ALA A 40 -10.27 -7.68 -20.45
CA ALA A 40 -9.76 -8.47 -19.33
C ALA A 40 -8.23 -8.35 -19.23
N GLU A 41 -7.51 -8.41 -20.35
CA GLU A 41 -6.06 -8.19 -20.39
C GLU A 41 -5.67 -6.78 -19.90
N ASP A 42 -6.37 -5.75 -20.38
CA ASP A 42 -6.16 -4.36 -19.96
C ASP A 42 -6.40 -4.21 -18.43
N ARG A 43 -7.42 -4.87 -17.88
CA ARG A 43 -7.71 -4.88 -16.43
C ARG A 43 -6.60 -5.56 -15.65
N VAL A 44 -6.14 -6.73 -16.07
CA VAL A 44 -5.03 -7.45 -15.41
C VAL A 44 -3.76 -6.60 -15.39
N ALA A 45 -3.42 -5.96 -16.51
CA ALA A 45 -2.25 -5.08 -16.59
C ALA A 45 -2.40 -3.86 -15.67
N ALA A 46 -3.57 -3.20 -15.69
CA ALA A 46 -3.85 -2.05 -14.84
C ALA A 46 -3.81 -2.40 -13.35
N THR A 47 -4.34 -3.55 -12.94
CA THR A 47 -4.23 -4.05 -11.56
C THR A 47 -2.78 -4.31 -11.18
N ALA A 48 -1.98 -4.89 -12.06
CA ALA A 48 -0.57 -5.12 -11.79
C ALA A 48 0.24 -3.82 -11.66
N ASP A 49 -0.10 -2.77 -12.43
CA ASP A 49 0.51 -1.45 -12.30
C ASP A 49 0.06 -0.74 -11.02
N ALA A 50 -1.23 -0.82 -10.65
CA ALA A 50 -1.74 -0.30 -9.39
C ALA A 50 -1.05 -0.97 -8.19
N LEU A 51 -0.92 -2.30 -8.20
CA LEU A 51 -0.19 -3.03 -7.16
C LEU A 51 1.27 -2.60 -7.08
N ARG A 52 1.96 -2.39 -8.21
CA ARG A 52 3.34 -1.89 -8.19
C ARG A 52 3.43 -0.54 -7.46
N ASP A 53 2.47 0.35 -7.72
CA ASP A 53 2.44 1.70 -7.17
C ASP A 53 2.05 1.68 -5.68
N ASP A 54 1.08 0.85 -5.28
CA ASP A 54 0.63 0.67 -3.89
C ASP A 54 1.67 -0.03 -3.01
N LEU A 55 2.41 -0.99 -3.57
CA LEU A 55 3.56 -1.64 -2.90
C LEU A 55 4.81 -0.74 -2.91
N GLY A 56 4.75 0.38 -3.63
CA GLY A 56 5.84 1.34 -3.73
C GLY A 56 5.95 2.20 -2.48
N TYR A 57 7.20 2.44 -2.05
CA TYR A 57 7.51 3.28 -0.90
C TYR A 57 7.13 2.69 0.47
N GLU A 58 7.19 1.36 0.61
CA GLU A 58 7.11 0.73 1.92
C GLU A 58 8.26 1.22 2.81
N GLN A 59 7.91 1.84 3.93
CA GLN A 59 8.83 2.36 4.93
C GLN A 59 9.12 1.34 6.02
N HIS A 60 8.31 0.28 6.10
CA HIS A 60 8.36 -0.70 7.17
C HIS A 60 9.16 -1.94 6.73
N LYS A 61 9.91 -2.45 7.69
CA LYS A 61 10.60 -3.75 7.60
C LYS A 61 9.58 -4.86 7.80
N LEU A 62 9.13 -5.48 6.72
CA LEU A 62 8.13 -6.54 6.74
C LEU A 62 8.65 -7.78 5.99
N ASP A 63 8.22 -8.94 6.45
CA ASP A 63 8.46 -10.19 5.73
C ASP A 63 7.51 -10.34 4.53
N ALA A 64 7.93 -11.11 3.52
CA ALA A 64 7.11 -11.33 2.34
C ALA A 64 5.74 -11.99 2.62
N PRO A 65 5.59 -12.95 3.58
CA PRO A 65 4.28 -13.46 3.97
C PRO A 65 3.32 -12.37 4.46
N THR A 66 3.80 -11.43 5.27
CA THR A 66 2.99 -10.33 5.82
C THR A 66 2.59 -9.35 4.73
N LEU A 67 3.54 -8.99 3.86
CA LEU A 67 3.24 -8.16 2.69
C LEU A 67 2.21 -8.82 1.76
N ALA A 68 2.36 -10.13 1.50
CA ALA A 68 1.42 -10.89 0.68
C ALA A 68 0.02 -10.96 1.30
N ALA A 69 -0.08 -11.09 2.63
CA ALA A 69 -1.35 -11.13 3.33
C ALA A 69 -2.05 -9.77 3.42
N GLN A 70 -1.30 -8.66 3.52
CA GLN A 70 -1.88 -7.33 3.72
C GLN A 70 -2.29 -6.62 2.43
N HIS A 71 -1.53 -6.78 1.35
CA HIS A 71 -1.67 -5.92 0.16
C HIS A 71 -2.41 -6.56 -1.01
N PHE A 72 -2.64 -7.88 -0.99
CA PHE A 72 -3.16 -8.60 -2.16
C PHE A 72 -4.58 -9.14 -1.93
N GLU A 73 -5.31 -8.58 -0.98
CA GLU A 73 -6.76 -8.77 -0.87
C GLU A 73 -7.48 -7.79 -1.83
N SER A 74 -8.09 -8.30 -2.90
CA SER A 74 -8.81 -7.48 -3.88
C SER A 74 -10.26 -7.94 -4.08
N THR A 75 -11.15 -6.99 -4.35
CA THR A 75 -12.61 -7.20 -4.43
C THR A 75 -13.19 -7.14 -5.85
N SER A 76 -12.44 -6.68 -6.86
CA SER A 76 -12.96 -6.52 -8.24
C SER A 76 -12.17 -7.29 -9.30
N THR A 77 -10.89 -7.61 -9.02
CA THR A 77 -10.01 -8.43 -9.85
C THR A 77 -9.37 -9.45 -8.93
N GLU A 78 -9.41 -10.73 -9.27
CA GLU A 78 -8.90 -11.78 -8.39
C GLU A 78 -7.37 -11.75 -8.44
N VAL A 79 -6.75 -11.37 -7.32
CA VAL A 79 -5.31 -11.32 -7.15
C VAL A 79 -4.92 -12.41 -6.15
N ILE A 80 -4.14 -13.38 -6.61
CA ILE A 80 -3.79 -14.58 -5.84
C ILE A 80 -2.28 -14.59 -5.63
N PRO A 81 -1.78 -14.30 -4.41
CA PRO A 81 -0.38 -14.57 -4.06
C PRO A 81 -0.12 -16.07 -4.11
N VAL A 82 0.83 -16.51 -4.95
CA VAL A 82 1.10 -17.94 -5.17
C VAL A 82 2.43 -18.39 -4.56
N ALA A 83 3.39 -17.48 -4.44
CA ALA A 83 4.65 -17.73 -3.76
C ALA A 83 5.19 -16.42 -3.18
N TRP A 84 5.89 -16.51 -2.06
CA TRP A 84 6.52 -15.36 -1.42
C TRP A 84 7.77 -15.79 -0.67
N SER A 85 8.79 -14.92 -0.65
CA SER A 85 10.05 -15.19 0.04
C SER A 85 10.82 -13.91 0.36
N GLY A 86 11.71 -13.99 1.35
CA GLY A 86 12.52 -12.85 1.78
C GLY A 86 11.77 -11.86 2.66
N SER A 87 12.37 -10.68 2.83
CA SER A 87 11.83 -9.57 3.59
C SER A 87 12.41 -8.26 3.05
N THR A 88 11.83 -7.13 3.47
CA THR A 88 12.37 -5.80 3.18
C THR A 88 13.44 -5.35 4.18
N ASN A 89 13.99 -6.26 5.01
CA ASN A 89 14.98 -5.92 6.02
C ASN A 89 16.32 -5.50 5.41
N ASP A 90 16.96 -4.45 5.96
CA ASP A 90 18.39 -4.09 5.80
C ASP A 90 19.12 -4.60 4.54
N GLY A 91 18.65 -4.17 3.36
CA GLY A 91 19.28 -4.46 2.06
C GLY A 91 18.77 -5.72 1.34
N ASP A 92 17.95 -6.53 2.01
CA ASP A 92 17.23 -7.64 1.42
C ASP A 92 16.02 -7.17 0.59
N ARG A 93 15.47 -8.12 -0.17
CA ARG A 93 14.30 -7.90 -1.02
C ARG A 93 13.23 -8.93 -0.71
N ALA A 94 11.99 -8.46 -0.57
CA ALA A 94 10.83 -9.32 -0.55
C ALA A 94 10.42 -9.63 -1.99
N ILE A 95 10.15 -10.89 -2.28
CA ILE A 95 9.67 -11.36 -3.58
C ILE A 95 8.28 -11.94 -3.37
N ILE A 96 7.32 -11.49 -4.16
CA ILE A 96 5.94 -11.98 -4.15
C ILE A 96 5.53 -12.27 -5.59
N ASP A 97 5.27 -13.54 -5.88
CA ASP A 97 4.72 -13.98 -7.15
C ASP A 97 3.20 -14.06 -7.02
N VAL A 98 2.50 -13.46 -7.98
CA VAL A 98 1.05 -13.40 -7.99
C VAL A 98 0.48 -13.85 -9.32
N ARG A 99 -0.74 -14.37 -9.26
CA ARG A 99 -1.60 -14.66 -10.41
C ARG A 99 -2.79 -13.70 -10.35
N ILE A 100 -2.98 -12.93 -11.43
CA ILE A 100 -4.07 -11.96 -11.53
C ILE A 100 -5.03 -12.44 -12.61
N ARG A 101 -6.31 -12.53 -12.25
CA ARG A 101 -7.40 -12.93 -13.14
C ARG A 101 -8.45 -11.85 -13.21
N ALA A 102 -8.84 -11.50 -14.43
CA ALA A 102 -9.98 -10.65 -14.68
C ALA A 102 -11.02 -11.42 -15.49
N HIS A 103 -12.28 -11.23 -15.11
CA HIS A 103 -13.43 -11.64 -15.89
C HIS A 103 -14.23 -10.41 -16.31
N VAL A 104 -14.70 -10.43 -17.55
CA VAL A 104 -15.52 -9.38 -18.15
C VAL A 104 -16.81 -10.05 -18.58
N GLU A 105 -17.91 -9.70 -17.92
CA GLU A 105 -19.23 -10.15 -18.33
C GLU A 105 -19.62 -9.48 -19.65
N ALA A 106 -20.30 -10.22 -20.53
CA ALA A 106 -20.89 -9.63 -21.73
C ALA A 106 -21.92 -8.57 -21.34
N HIS A 107 -21.90 -7.43 -22.03
CA HIS A 107 -23.00 -6.48 -21.91
C HIS A 107 -23.44 -5.94 -23.27
N SER A 108 -24.75 -5.76 -23.38
CA SER A 108 -25.37 -5.07 -24.50
C SER A 108 -25.18 -3.56 -24.36
N PRO A 109 -25.14 -2.80 -25.47
CA PRO A 109 -25.01 -1.36 -25.39
C PRO A 109 -26.28 -0.77 -24.75
N SER A 110 -26.13 0.09 -23.74
CA SER A 110 -27.25 0.79 -23.11
C SER A 110 -26.91 2.24 -22.79
N PHE A 111 -27.91 3.10 -22.76
CA PHE A 111 -27.73 4.51 -22.42
C PHE A 111 -27.16 4.63 -21.00
N GLY A 112 -25.92 5.10 -20.87
CA GLY A 112 -25.21 5.24 -19.59
C GLY A 112 -24.11 4.21 -19.30
N ASN A 113 -24.08 3.06 -19.99
CA ASN A 113 -23.10 1.98 -19.72
C ASN A 113 -22.08 1.78 -20.86
N GLY A 114 -21.97 2.73 -21.78
CA GLY A 114 -20.98 2.68 -22.86
C GLY A 114 -21.30 1.67 -23.98
N PRO A 115 -20.31 1.43 -24.87
CA PRO A 115 -20.44 0.50 -26.00
C PRO A 115 -20.50 -0.95 -25.52
N ALA A 116 -21.17 -1.83 -26.27
CA ALA A 116 -21.27 -3.26 -25.94
C ALA A 116 -19.90 -3.93 -25.81
N ASN A 117 -19.78 -4.96 -24.98
CA ASN A 117 -18.63 -5.88 -25.03
C ASN A 117 -19.06 -7.35 -25.03
N THR A 118 -18.22 -8.20 -25.61
CA THR A 118 -18.35 -9.66 -25.46
C THR A 118 -17.91 -10.07 -24.06
N GLU A 119 -18.32 -11.25 -23.62
CA GLU A 119 -17.71 -11.89 -22.46
C GLU A 119 -16.23 -12.17 -22.76
N GLY A 120 -15.39 -12.10 -21.73
CA GLY A 120 -13.98 -12.45 -21.86
C GLY A 120 -13.27 -12.65 -20.53
N SER A 121 -12.07 -13.20 -20.59
CA SER A 121 -11.25 -13.45 -19.40
C SER A 121 -9.77 -13.42 -19.73
N ALA A 122 -8.96 -13.01 -18.76
CA ALA A 122 -7.51 -13.01 -18.88
C ALA A 122 -6.86 -13.45 -17.57
N GLU A 123 -5.75 -14.18 -17.70
CA GLU A 123 -4.87 -14.56 -16.59
C GLU A 123 -3.44 -14.14 -16.96
N ARG A 124 -2.77 -13.40 -16.07
CA ARG A 124 -1.33 -13.13 -16.15
C ARG A 124 -0.69 -13.30 -14.80
N CYS A 125 0.60 -13.59 -14.82
CA CYS A 125 1.39 -13.81 -13.62
C CYS A 125 2.56 -12.85 -13.55
N TYR A 126 2.84 -12.37 -12.35
CA TYR A 126 3.83 -11.34 -12.12
C TYR A 126 4.66 -11.66 -10.89
N ARG A 127 5.94 -11.28 -10.94
CA ARG A 127 6.83 -11.19 -9.78
C ARG A 127 6.96 -9.74 -9.36
N PHE A 128 6.60 -9.47 -8.11
CA PHE A 128 6.87 -8.21 -7.44
C PHE A 128 8.12 -8.35 -6.58
N THR A 129 9.09 -7.47 -6.77
CA THR A 129 10.29 -7.37 -5.93
C THR A 129 10.27 -6.04 -5.19
N LEU A 130 10.25 -6.11 -3.86
CA LEU A 130 10.12 -4.95 -2.97
C LEU A 130 11.41 -4.71 -2.21
N ALA A 131 11.73 -3.45 -1.98
CA ALA A 131 12.84 -2.98 -1.15
C ALA A 131 12.43 -1.70 -0.43
N ILE A 132 12.98 -1.45 0.76
CA ILE A 132 12.68 -0.23 1.54
C ILE A 132 12.97 1.02 0.73
N ALA A 133 12.08 2.01 0.85
CA ALA A 133 12.21 3.35 0.27
C ALA A 133 12.49 3.34 -1.25
N THR A 134 12.06 2.27 -1.93
CA THR A 134 12.21 2.11 -3.38
C THR A 134 10.86 1.68 -3.95
N TYR A 135 10.60 2.06 -5.21
CA TYR A 135 9.44 1.53 -5.93
C TYR A 135 9.58 0.02 -6.16
N ALA A 136 8.48 -0.70 -6.02
CA ALA A 136 8.45 -2.12 -6.33
C ALA A 136 8.79 -2.34 -7.82
N GLN A 137 9.55 -3.39 -8.10
CA GLN A 137 9.81 -3.84 -9.46
C GLN A 137 8.79 -4.92 -9.83
N ARG A 138 8.23 -4.82 -11.03
CA ARG A 138 7.32 -5.83 -11.61
C ARG A 138 8.04 -6.54 -12.75
N GLN A 139 7.92 -7.87 -12.78
CA GLN A 139 8.38 -8.72 -13.88
C GLN A 139 7.26 -9.66 -14.31
N ASP A 140 7.04 -9.79 -15.61
CA ASP A 140 6.08 -10.77 -16.16
C ASP A 140 6.65 -12.19 -16.03
N LEU A 141 5.79 -13.13 -15.65
CA LEU A 141 6.10 -14.56 -15.55
C LEU A 141 5.15 -15.39 -16.42
N ASP A 142 5.60 -16.55 -16.87
CA ASP A 142 4.69 -17.58 -17.38
C ASP A 142 3.95 -18.22 -16.20
N CYS A 143 2.62 -18.19 -16.22
CA CYS A 143 1.81 -18.80 -15.17
C CYS A 143 2.04 -20.30 -14.99
N ARG A 144 2.62 -20.98 -16.00
CA ARG A 144 3.01 -22.40 -15.93
C ARG A 144 4.21 -22.64 -15.01
N ASP A 145 5.02 -21.61 -14.78
CA ASP A 145 6.19 -21.69 -13.90
C ASP A 145 5.81 -21.53 -12.43
N LEU A 146 4.56 -21.19 -12.13
CA LEU A 146 4.07 -20.94 -10.78
C LEU A 146 3.31 -22.13 -10.20
N PRO A 147 3.34 -22.31 -8.88
CA PRO A 147 2.53 -23.32 -8.20
C PRO A 147 1.05 -23.21 -8.54
N THR A 148 0.40 -24.36 -8.70
CA THR A 148 -1.06 -24.43 -8.90
C THR A 148 -1.79 -24.53 -7.57
N GLU A 149 -1.22 -25.25 -6.59
CA GLU A 149 -1.72 -25.29 -5.23
C GLU A 149 -1.17 -24.09 -4.45
N VAL A 150 -2.08 -23.33 -3.85
CA VAL A 150 -1.77 -22.11 -3.11
C VAL A 150 -2.23 -22.30 -1.68
N THR A 151 -1.30 -22.16 -0.74
CA THR A 151 -1.68 -21.92 0.66
C THR A 151 -1.93 -20.43 0.81
N PRO A 152 -2.96 -19.95 1.51
CA PRO A 152 -3.12 -18.52 1.75
C PRO A 152 -1.92 -17.96 2.55
N PRO A 153 -1.39 -16.77 2.20
CA PRO A 153 -0.38 -16.12 3.01
C PRO A 153 -0.94 -15.83 4.41
N ARG A 154 -0.07 -15.90 5.42
CA ARG A 154 -0.42 -15.54 6.79
C ARG A 154 0.51 -14.43 7.23
N ALA A 155 -0.09 -13.33 7.69
CA ALA A 155 0.67 -12.27 8.31
C ALA A 155 1.34 -12.78 9.59
N THR A 156 2.61 -12.47 9.74
CA THR A 156 3.30 -12.64 11.02
C THR A 156 2.67 -11.64 12.00
N PRO A 157 2.23 -12.07 13.19
CA PRO A 157 1.72 -11.16 14.20
C PRO A 157 2.76 -10.08 14.50
N LEU A 158 2.34 -8.82 14.42
CA LEU A 158 3.23 -7.72 14.76
C LEU A 158 3.51 -7.76 16.26
N PRO A 159 4.76 -7.49 16.69
CA PRO A 159 5.04 -7.30 18.10
C PRO A 159 4.22 -6.13 18.65
N GLU A 160 3.65 -6.30 19.83
CA GLU A 160 2.86 -5.30 20.55
C GLU A 160 3.48 -5.07 21.93
N LEU A 161 3.19 -3.93 22.56
CA LEU A 161 3.56 -3.79 23.96
C LEU A 161 2.79 -4.80 24.81
N PRO A 162 3.39 -5.31 25.91
CA PRO A 162 2.66 -6.11 26.87
C PRO A 162 1.40 -5.38 27.35
N ALA A 163 0.31 -6.10 27.60
CA ALA A 163 -0.95 -5.50 28.07
C ALA A 163 -0.81 -4.70 29.38
N ASP A 164 0.20 -5.02 30.19
CA ASP A 164 0.54 -4.33 31.43
C ASP A 164 1.72 -3.33 31.28
N ALA A 165 2.07 -2.95 30.05
CA ALA A 165 3.18 -2.04 29.75
C ALA A 165 3.02 -0.68 30.43
N GLU A 166 1.80 -0.13 30.48
CA GLU A 166 1.53 1.12 31.18
C GLU A 166 1.84 0.99 32.67
N ASP A 167 1.37 -0.08 33.32
CA ASP A 167 1.63 -0.32 34.74
C ASP A 167 3.12 -0.57 35.04
N ARG A 168 3.83 -1.29 34.15
CA ARG A 168 5.28 -1.47 34.26
C ARG A 168 6.01 -0.15 34.20
N LEU A 169 5.70 0.68 33.20
CA LEU A 169 6.34 1.97 33.03
C LEU A 169 6.00 2.93 34.19
N ALA A 170 4.76 2.92 34.69
CA ALA A 170 4.37 3.68 35.87
C ALA A 170 5.20 3.30 37.10
N ARG A 171 5.45 2.01 37.32
CA ARG A 171 6.33 1.54 38.41
C ARG A 171 7.76 2.03 38.26
N VAL A 172 8.32 2.02 37.04
CA VAL A 172 9.65 2.58 36.76
C VAL A 172 9.68 4.07 37.11
N MET A 173 8.65 4.82 36.70
CA MET A 173 8.55 6.26 36.92
C MET A 173 8.34 6.66 38.39
N GLN A 174 7.71 5.80 39.20
CA GLN A 174 7.50 6.04 40.63
C GLN A 174 8.78 5.87 41.48
N GLN A 175 9.82 5.23 40.94
CA GLN A 175 11.08 5.06 41.66
C GLN A 175 11.83 6.40 41.79
N PRO A 176 12.74 6.53 42.78
CA PRO A 176 13.58 7.71 42.90
C PRO A 176 14.30 8.01 41.58
N PRO A 177 14.36 9.30 41.17
CA PRO A 177 15.03 9.67 39.94
C PRO A 177 16.52 9.32 40.06
N THR A 178 17.02 8.61 39.06
CA THR A 178 18.46 8.36 38.88
C THR A 178 18.80 8.67 37.44
N ASP A 179 20.09 8.82 37.17
CA ASP A 179 20.58 9.08 35.82
C ASP A 179 20.28 7.93 34.82
N ASP A 180 19.92 6.74 35.31
CA ASP A 180 19.67 5.55 34.47
C ASP A 180 18.21 5.03 34.44
N ILE A 181 17.24 5.92 34.24
CA ILE A 181 15.84 5.49 34.06
C ILE A 181 15.63 4.65 32.80
N ALA A 182 16.44 4.90 31.75
CA ALA A 182 16.40 4.15 30.50
C ALA A 182 16.80 2.68 30.69
N ALA A 183 17.90 2.36 31.39
CA ALA A 183 18.25 0.95 31.61
C ALA A 183 17.25 0.23 32.52
N ARG A 184 16.64 0.94 33.48
CA ARG A 184 15.54 0.37 34.28
C ARG A 184 14.34 0.01 33.41
N GLY A 185 13.95 0.91 32.50
CA GLY A 185 12.96 0.59 31.47
C GLY A 185 13.36 -0.66 30.67
N ARG A 186 14.60 -0.74 30.18
CA ARG A 186 15.07 -1.89 29.37
C ARG A 186 15.08 -3.21 30.14
N THR A 187 15.17 -3.15 31.46
CA THR A 187 15.06 -4.33 32.33
C THR A 187 13.61 -4.83 32.40
N GLU A 188 12.63 -3.92 32.43
CA GLU A 188 11.19 -4.26 32.44
C GLU A 188 10.65 -4.68 31.07
N PHE A 189 11.29 -4.20 30.00
CA PHE A 189 10.96 -4.49 28.60
C PHE A 189 12.18 -5.09 27.88
N ALA A 190 12.44 -6.37 28.15
CA ALA A 190 13.60 -7.09 27.61
C ALA A 190 13.45 -7.53 26.13
N ASP A 191 12.28 -7.31 25.52
CA ASP A 191 12.05 -7.64 24.11
C ASP A 191 12.82 -6.68 23.20
N ALA A 192 13.60 -7.23 22.27
CA ALA A 192 14.41 -6.45 21.33
C ALA A 192 13.56 -5.63 20.33
N ALA A 193 12.29 -5.96 20.14
CA ALA A 193 11.36 -5.19 19.31
C ALA A 193 10.86 -3.91 20.01
N ILE A 194 11.03 -3.79 21.33
CA ILE A 194 10.59 -2.64 22.12
C ILE A 194 11.73 -1.62 22.23
N SER A 195 11.49 -0.41 21.74
CA SER A 195 12.40 0.72 21.90
C SER A 195 12.08 1.49 23.17
N ILE A 196 13.13 1.96 23.86
CA ILE A 196 13.01 2.80 25.06
C ILE A 196 13.93 4.00 24.93
N ASP A 197 13.32 5.16 25.06
CA ASP A 197 13.98 6.45 25.05
C ASP A 197 13.61 7.22 26.32
N ALA A 198 14.56 7.95 26.89
CA ALA A 198 14.34 8.69 28.12
C ALA A 198 15.19 9.96 28.17
N THR A 199 14.61 11.01 28.74
CA THR A 199 15.32 12.28 28.96
C THR A 199 14.84 12.96 30.23
N VAL A 200 15.67 13.86 30.75
CA VAL A 200 15.30 14.81 31.79
C VAL A 200 15.44 16.21 31.21
N THR A 201 14.34 16.96 31.20
CA THR A 201 14.34 18.33 30.67
C THR A 201 15.06 19.29 31.61
N ALA A 202 15.44 20.47 31.12
CA ALA A 202 16.01 21.53 31.96
C ALA A 202 15.10 21.98 33.11
N ALA A 203 13.78 21.72 33.00
CA ALA A 203 12.80 22.00 34.05
C ALA A 203 12.69 20.88 35.11
N GLY A 204 13.54 19.85 35.04
CA GLY A 204 13.52 18.71 35.95
C GLY A 204 12.39 17.71 35.69
N VAL A 205 11.76 17.78 34.51
CA VAL A 205 10.72 16.83 34.10
C VAL A 205 11.40 15.60 33.51
N THR A 206 11.08 14.41 34.02
CA THR A 206 11.56 13.14 33.45
C THR A 206 10.54 12.62 32.44
N VAL A 207 10.98 12.27 31.24
CA VAL A 207 10.13 11.78 30.15
C VAL A 207 10.68 10.43 29.72
N VAL A 208 9.81 9.43 29.59
CA VAL A 208 10.18 8.11 29.08
C VAL A 208 9.17 7.70 28.02
N ALA A 209 9.66 7.32 26.85
CA ALA A 209 8.89 6.77 25.75
C ALA A 209 9.24 5.28 25.59
N VAL A 210 8.22 4.43 25.52
CA VAL A 210 8.33 3.00 25.28
C VAL A 210 7.39 2.63 24.15
N GLY A 211 7.89 1.96 23.12
CA GLY A 211 7.05 1.61 21.98
C GLY A 211 7.62 0.56 21.07
N VAL A 212 6.78 0.13 20.13
CA VAL A 212 7.12 -0.81 19.06
C VAL A 212 6.82 -0.12 17.74
N ALA A 213 7.88 0.19 16.99
CA ALA A 213 7.76 1.01 15.78
C ALA A 213 6.84 0.39 14.72
N VAL A 214 6.91 -0.94 14.54
CA VAL A 214 6.19 -1.64 13.46
C VAL A 214 4.68 -1.71 13.68
N SER A 215 4.23 -1.76 14.94
CA SER A 215 2.81 -1.80 15.31
C SER A 215 2.25 -0.42 15.67
N LYS A 216 3.07 0.63 15.62
CA LYS A 216 2.73 2.00 16.01
C LYS A 216 2.20 2.09 17.45
N ASP A 217 2.62 1.17 18.31
CA ASP A 217 2.29 1.17 19.72
C ASP A 217 3.30 2.02 20.49
N CYS A 218 2.81 2.98 21.28
CA CYS A 218 3.66 3.95 21.98
C CYS A 218 3.01 4.44 23.27
N ILE A 219 3.78 4.40 24.35
CA ILE A 219 3.43 4.95 25.65
C ILE A 219 4.51 5.97 26.02
N VAL A 220 4.09 7.20 26.28
CA VAL A 220 4.97 8.23 26.84
C VAL A 220 4.47 8.57 28.24
N MET A 221 5.36 8.44 29.21
CA MET A 221 5.11 8.87 30.57
C MET A 221 5.99 10.04 30.95
N VAL A 222 5.39 10.94 31.71
CA VAL A 222 6.01 12.17 32.17
C VAL A 222 5.92 12.22 33.68
N ARG A 223 7.06 12.42 34.34
CA ARG A 223 7.15 12.70 35.78
C ARG A 223 7.55 14.14 36.00
N HIS A 224 6.69 14.88 36.67
CA HIS A 224 6.94 16.27 37.04
C HIS A 224 7.80 16.38 38.31
N PRO A 225 8.42 17.55 38.58
CA PRO A 225 9.20 17.78 39.79
C PRO A 225 8.42 17.61 41.10
N ASP A 226 7.10 17.76 41.07
CA ASP A 226 6.21 17.51 42.21
C ASP A 226 6.01 16.01 42.51
N GLY A 227 6.62 15.13 41.70
CA GLY A 227 6.54 13.69 41.81
C GLY A 227 5.32 13.07 41.13
N SER A 228 4.40 13.87 40.57
CA SER A 228 3.25 13.36 39.82
C SER A 228 3.71 12.71 38.51
N VAL A 229 3.10 11.58 38.16
CA VAL A 229 3.34 10.84 36.93
C VAL A 229 2.07 10.85 36.10
N ARG A 230 2.17 11.19 34.81
CA ARG A 230 1.05 11.21 33.87
C ARG A 230 1.44 10.52 32.57
N ARG A 231 0.46 9.88 31.93
CA ARG A 231 0.55 9.42 30.56
C ARG A 231 0.20 10.59 29.64
N GLU A 232 1.03 10.82 28.64
CA GLU A 232 0.70 11.74 27.55
C GLU A 232 0.08 10.95 26.39
N SER A 233 -0.98 11.48 25.83
CA SER A 233 -1.64 10.93 24.65
C SER A 233 -1.20 11.70 23.40
N PHE A 234 -0.81 10.98 22.36
CA PHE A 234 -0.47 11.54 21.05
C PHE A 234 -1.40 10.98 19.99
N ASP A 235 -1.64 11.75 18.94
CA ASP A 235 -2.35 11.25 17.76
C ASP A 235 -1.44 10.24 17.04
N ARG A 236 -1.99 9.12 16.59
CA ARG A 236 -1.24 8.05 15.91
C ARG A 236 -0.60 8.53 14.60
N ILE A 237 -1.13 9.61 14.02
CA ILE A 237 -0.57 10.24 12.82
C ILE A 237 0.84 10.80 13.09
N SER A 238 1.19 11.16 14.33
CA SER A 238 2.52 11.66 14.70
C SER A 238 3.58 10.56 14.87
N LEU A 239 3.25 9.30 14.56
CA LEU A 239 4.11 8.13 14.72
C LEU A 239 4.55 7.54 13.37
N GLU A 240 4.62 8.33 12.29
CA GLU A 240 5.03 7.83 10.97
C GLU A 240 6.45 7.23 11.00
N PRO A 241 6.62 5.97 10.55
CA PRO A 241 7.93 5.29 10.57
C PRO A 241 8.94 5.93 9.63
N GLY A 242 9.86 6.70 10.19
CA GLY A 242 10.84 7.50 9.46
C GLY A 242 11.12 8.83 10.16
N GLU A 243 10.19 9.30 11.01
CA GLU A 243 10.32 10.54 11.78
C GLU A 243 10.79 10.34 13.24
N GLY A 244 11.26 9.13 13.56
CA GLY A 244 11.92 8.83 14.85
C GLY A 244 11.25 7.72 15.68
N GLY A 245 10.00 7.38 15.40
CA GLY A 245 9.24 6.37 16.15
C GLY A 245 8.83 6.84 17.56
N CYS A 246 8.57 5.91 18.48
CA CYS A 246 8.19 6.23 19.85
C CYS A 246 9.40 6.78 20.64
N THR A 247 9.53 8.11 20.68
CA THR A 247 10.66 8.83 21.29
C THR A 247 10.18 9.92 22.23
N VAL A 248 11.08 10.44 23.07
CA VAL A 248 10.77 11.58 23.96
C VAL A 248 10.61 12.90 23.20
N ALA A 249 10.99 12.96 21.92
CA ALA A 249 10.78 14.11 21.05
C ALA A 249 9.28 14.42 20.87
N LEU A 250 8.42 13.40 20.91
CA LEU A 250 6.96 13.56 20.86
C LEU A 250 6.45 14.53 21.94
N TYR A 251 7.09 14.54 23.11
CA TYR A 251 6.76 15.46 24.20
C TYR A 251 7.62 16.73 24.21
N THR A 252 8.91 16.60 23.94
CA THR A 252 9.88 17.70 24.12
C THR A 252 9.99 18.63 22.91
N ALA A 253 9.58 18.17 21.73
CA ALA A 253 9.56 18.92 20.48
C ALA A 253 8.45 18.38 19.56
N PRO A 254 7.16 18.49 19.95
CA PRO A 254 6.05 17.95 19.18
C PRO A 254 5.99 18.58 17.77
N ALA A 255 5.71 17.77 16.76
CA ALA A 255 5.38 18.25 15.42
C ALA A 255 4.09 19.11 15.48
N LEU A 256 4.09 20.25 14.79
CA LEU A 256 2.98 21.20 14.72
C LEU A 256 1.94 20.79 13.67
#